data_AF-A0A357T4C0-F1
#
_entry.id   AF-A0A357T4C0-F1
#
_cell.length_a   1.000
_cell.length_b   1.000
_cell.length_c   1.000
_cell.angle_alpha   90.00
_cell.angle_beta   90.00
_cell.angle_gamma   90.00
#
_symmetry.space_group_name_H-M   'P 1'
#
loop_
_entity.id
_entity.type
_entity.pdbx_description
1 polymer ?
#
loop_
_entity_poly.entity_id
_entity_poly.type
_entity_poly.pdbx_seq_one_letter_code
_entity_poly.pdbx_strand_id
1 'polypeptide(L)'
;GIYDQNGNMKEAEMEALVHGLPCPEAVLIWEAPLKSQQVSLIKRFGPNVNLGNIAPEETLALQALRCGLRGDTLRLCLDHMAANCRRVSGGEVSSGGNIDADF
;
A
#
# COMPACT_ATOMS: atom_id res chain seq x y z
N GLY A 1 18.84 9.83 11.06
CA GLY A 1 17.51 9.80 10.42
C GLY A 1 17.56 8.84 9.25
N ILE A 2 16.41 8.37 8.76
CA ILE A 2 16.32 7.39 7.66
C ILE A 2 16.69 7.93 6.28
N TYR A 3 17.10 9.20 6.18
CA TYR A 3 17.56 9.80 4.94
C TYR A 3 19.03 10.21 5.04
N ASP A 4 19.74 10.12 3.92
CA ASP A 4 21.06 10.70 3.77
C ASP A 4 20.98 12.23 3.58
N GLN A 5 22.14 12.89 3.56
CA GLN A 5 22.27 14.33 3.31
C GLN A 5 21.75 14.78 1.93
N ASN A 6 21.50 13.84 1.03
CA ASN A 6 20.97 14.07 -0.31
C ASN A 6 19.45 13.80 -0.39
N GLY A 7 18.81 13.40 0.71
CA GLY A 7 17.38 13.06 0.77
C GLY A 7 17.03 11.65 0.30
N ASN A 8 18.03 10.80 0.01
CA ASN A 8 17.81 9.41 -0.36
C ASN A 8 17.53 8.57 0.88
N MET A 9 16.63 7.59 0.72
CA MET A 9 16.26 6.68 1.79
C MET A 9 17.39 5.67 2.07
N LYS A 10 17.79 5.56 3.33
CA LYS A 10 18.71 4.55 3.83
C LYS A 10 17.96 3.24 4.08
N GLU A 11 17.72 2.48 3.02
CA GLU A 11 16.90 1.26 3.07
C GLU A 11 17.39 0.24 4.12
N ALA A 12 18.70 0.06 4.28
CA ALA A 12 19.24 -0.90 5.25
C ALA A 12 18.93 -0.54 6.72
N GLU A 13 18.98 0.75 7.08
CA GLU A 13 18.63 1.19 8.44
C GLU A 13 17.12 1.05 8.69
N MET A 14 16.31 1.35 7.67
CA MET A 14 14.86 1.16 7.71
C MET A 14 14.48 -0.32 7.84
N GLU A 15 15.10 -1.22 7.09
CA GLU A 15 14.82 -2.66 7.18
C GLU A 15 15.20 -3.22 8.55
N ALA A 16 16.32 -2.78 9.12
CA ALA A 16 16.70 -3.16 10.48
C ALA A 16 15.64 -2.74 11.53
N LEU A 17 15.06 -1.54 11.39
CA LEU A 17 13.98 -1.05 12.26
C LEU A 17 12.68 -1.85 12.10
N VAL A 18 12.31 -2.14 10.85
CA VAL A 18 11.10 -2.91 10.51
C VAL A 18 11.21 -4.35 11.04
N HIS A 19 12.37 -4.98 10.90
CA HIS A 19 12.61 -6.33 11.42
C HIS A 19 12.63 -6.40 12.95
N GLY A 20 12.96 -5.31 13.63
CA GLY A 20 13.01 -5.24 15.09
C GLY A 20 11.64 -5.06 15.76
N LEU A 21 10.57 -4.77 15.01
CA LEU A 21 9.26 -4.42 15.56
C LEU A 21 8.16 -5.35 15.06
N PRO A 22 7.27 -5.85 15.96
CA PRO A 22 6.23 -6.81 15.59
C PRO A 22 5.13 -6.21 14.70
N CYS A 23 4.88 -4.89 14.78
CA CYS A 23 3.87 -4.19 13.97
C CYS A 23 4.38 -2.80 13.52
N PRO A 24 5.27 -2.72 12.52
CA PRO A 24 5.92 -1.47 12.11
C PRO A 24 4.92 -0.42 11.62
N GLU A 25 3.90 -0.84 10.88
CA GLU A 25 2.89 0.03 10.26
C GLU A 25 1.94 0.68 11.26
N ALA A 26 1.75 0.08 12.43
CA ALA A 26 0.85 0.58 13.48
C ALA A 26 1.56 1.47 14.51
N VAL A 27 2.88 1.33 14.63
CA VAL A 27 3.67 1.96 15.71
C VAL A 27 4.60 3.04 15.18
N LEU A 28 5.11 2.91 13.95
CA LEU A 28 6.05 3.86 13.38
C LEU A 28 5.35 4.94 12.57
N ILE A 29 5.83 6.17 12.73
CA ILE A 29 5.52 7.32 11.89
C ILE A 29 6.79 7.70 11.16
N TRP A 30 6.74 7.72 9.83
CA TRP A 30 7.89 8.07 9.00
C TRP A 30 7.82 9.53 8.57
N GLU A 31 8.86 10.31 8.84
CA GLU A 31 8.94 11.69 8.34
C GLU A 31 9.13 11.69 6.82
N ALA A 32 8.31 12.44 6.09
CA ALA A 32 8.36 12.49 4.63
C ALA A 32 7.98 13.88 4.10
N PRO A 33 8.81 14.92 4.36
CA PRO A 33 8.52 16.28 3.90
C PRO A 33 8.46 16.41 2.38
N LEU A 34 9.12 15.54 1.62
CA LEU A 34 9.12 15.57 0.16
C LEU A 34 8.15 14.55 -0.46
N LYS A 35 7.48 14.95 -1.54
CA LYS A 35 6.56 14.08 -2.31
C LYS A 35 7.21 12.74 -2.72
N SER A 36 8.46 12.78 -3.18
CA SER A 36 9.19 11.56 -3.60
C SER A 36 9.31 10.54 -2.47
N GLN A 37 9.57 11.01 -1.24
CA GLN A 37 9.67 10.17 -0.05
C GLN A 37 8.31 9.55 0.31
N GLN A 38 7.23 10.33 0.23
CA GLN A 38 5.86 9.85 0.46
C GLN A 38 5.50 8.71 -0.52
N VAL A 39 5.80 8.88 -1.81
CA VAL A 39 5.54 7.88 -2.84
C VAL A 39 6.33 6.60 -2.58
N SER A 40 7.62 6.71 -2.24
CA SER A 40 8.46 5.55 -1.94
C SER A 40 7.96 4.77 -0.72
N LEU A 41 7.57 5.47 0.34
CA LEU A 41 7.02 4.86 1.55
C LEU A 41 5.68 4.16 1.28
N ILE A 42 4.76 4.81 0.55
CA ILE A 42 3.47 4.20 0.17
C ILE A 42 3.68 2.97 -0.74
N LYS A 43 4.64 3.01 -1.66
CA LYS A 43 4.95 1.86 -2.52
C LYS A 43 5.50 0.67 -1.74
N ARG A 44 6.25 0.91 -0.66
CA ARG A 44 6.94 -0.14 0.10
C ARG A 44 6.08 -0.73 1.22
N PHE A 45 5.42 0.12 2.01
CA PHE A 45 4.57 -0.30 3.16
C PHE A 45 3.08 -0.36 2.82
N GLY A 46 2.71 0.12 1.63
CA GLY A 46 1.32 0.20 1.21
C GLY A 46 0.63 1.52 1.61
N PRO A 47 -0.63 1.69 1.20
CA PRO A 47 -1.38 2.93 1.34
C PRO A 47 -1.80 3.23 2.79
N ASN A 48 -1.49 2.38 3.77
CA ASN A 48 -1.85 2.55 5.19
C ASN A 48 -0.67 3.00 6.08
N VAL A 49 0.51 3.25 5.51
CA VAL A 49 1.69 3.70 6.27
C VAL A 49 1.44 5.03 6.99
N ASN A 50 1.91 5.19 8.23
CA ASN A 50 1.83 6.49 8.90
C ASN A 50 2.98 7.41 8.44
N LEU A 51 2.62 8.62 7.99
CA LEU A 51 3.57 9.62 7.52
C LEU A 51 3.45 10.88 8.35
N GLY A 52 4.59 11.44 8.73
CA GLY A 52 4.71 12.69 9.47
C GLY A 52 5.42 13.77 8.66
N ASN A 53 5.38 15.00 9.16
CA ASN A 53 6.02 16.17 8.54
C ASN A 53 5.55 16.46 7.10
N ILE A 54 4.26 16.19 6.82
CA ILE A 54 3.63 16.45 5.52
C ILE A 54 3.19 17.91 5.47
N ALA A 55 3.51 18.62 4.39
CA ALA A 55 3.01 19.96 4.16
C ALA A 55 1.47 19.94 4.02
N PRO A 56 0.73 20.89 4.63
CA PRO A 56 -0.73 20.87 4.61
C PRO A 56 -1.32 20.90 3.19
N GLU A 57 -0.64 21.58 2.26
CA GLU A 57 -0.98 21.68 0.84
C GLU A 57 -0.89 20.31 0.11
N GLU A 58 -0.03 19.41 0.58
CA GLU A 58 0.18 18.08 -0.01
C GLU A 58 -0.77 17.02 0.56
N THR A 59 -1.59 17.34 1.57
CA THR A 59 -2.49 16.37 2.23
C THR A 59 -3.49 15.73 1.25
N LEU A 60 -4.09 16.52 0.36
CA LEU A 60 -5.00 16.02 -0.68
C LEU A 60 -4.25 15.17 -1.71
N ALA A 61 -3.05 15.60 -2.08
CA ALA A 61 -2.17 14.90 -3.00
C ALA A 61 -1.73 13.53 -2.44
N LEU A 62 -1.49 13.47 -1.13
CA LEU A 62 -1.18 12.26 -0.38
C LEU A 62 -2.38 11.32 -0.34
N GLN A 63 -3.57 11.84 -0.08
CA GLN A 63 -4.79 11.02 -0.11
C GLN A 63 -5.04 10.44 -1.50
N ALA A 64 -4.83 11.23 -2.56
CA ALA A 64 -4.89 10.75 -3.94
C ALA A 64 -3.84 9.66 -4.22
N LEU A 65 -2.62 9.78 -3.66
CA LEU A 65 -1.60 8.74 -3.74
C LEU A 65 -2.04 7.45 -3.05
N ARG A 66 -2.62 7.53 -1.85
CA ARG A 66 -3.15 6.37 -1.10
C ARG A 66 -4.30 5.69 -1.84
N CYS A 67 -5.19 6.44 -2.46
CA CYS A 67 -6.29 5.92 -3.26
C CYS A 67 -5.86 5.43 -4.66
N GLY A 68 -4.60 5.60 -5.04
CA GLY A 68 -4.11 5.25 -6.39
C GLY A 68 -4.70 6.12 -7.51
N LEU A 69 -5.25 7.28 -7.17
CA LEU A 69 -5.88 8.23 -8.11
C LEU A 69 -4.87 9.20 -8.74
N ARG A 70 -3.59 9.10 -8.39
CA ARG A 70 -2.50 9.88 -8.97
C ARG A 70 -1.62 8.97 -9.82
N GLY A 71 -1.13 9.46 -10.97
CA GLY A 71 -0.38 8.66 -11.95
C GLY A 71 0.79 7.85 -11.35
N ASP A 72 1.40 8.36 -10.27
CA ASP A 72 2.50 7.73 -9.52
C ASP A 72 2.11 6.40 -8.85
N THR A 73 0.83 6.20 -8.52
CA THR A 73 0.26 5.00 -7.88
C THR A 73 -0.88 4.35 -8.68
N LEU A 74 -1.34 4.97 -9.77
CA LEU A 74 -2.33 4.39 -10.70
C LEU A 74 -1.91 3.00 -11.21
N ARG A 75 -0.60 2.80 -11.44
CA ARG A 75 -0.06 1.50 -11.88
C ARG A 75 -0.28 0.39 -10.84
N LEU A 76 -0.19 0.71 -9.54
CA LEU A 76 -0.49 -0.26 -8.48
C LEU A 76 -1.97 -0.67 -8.49
N CYS A 77 -2.88 0.27 -8.75
CA CYS A 77 -4.30 -0.04 -8.90
C CYS A 77 -4.59 -0.89 -10.13
N LEU A 78 -3.96 -0.61 -11.27
CA LEU A 78 -4.11 -1.42 -12.48
C LEU A 78 -3.58 -2.85 -12.27
N ASP A 79 -2.42 -2.99 -11.62
CA ASP A 79 -1.85 -4.29 -11.28
C ASP A 79 -2.76 -5.06 -10.31
N HIS A 80 -3.34 -4.37 -9.32
CA HIS A 80 -4.32 -4.96 -8.39
C HIS A 80 -5.60 -5.42 -9.10
N MET A 81 -6.15 -4.60 -10.02
CA MET A 81 -7.32 -4.98 -10.83
C MET A 81 -7.00 -6.17 -11.76
N ALA A 82 -5.82 -6.18 -12.39
CA ALA A 82 -5.36 -7.27 -13.22
C ALA A 82 -5.13 -8.58 -12.43
N ALA A 83 -4.70 -8.47 -11.17
CA ALA A 83 -4.59 -9.61 -10.26
C ALA A 83 -5.97 -10.13 -9.82
N ASN A 84 -6.95 -9.25 -9.56
CA ASN A 84 -8.30 -9.65 -9.19
C ASN A 84 -9.09 -10.29 -10.34
N CYS A 85 -8.92 -9.83 -11.59
CA CYS A 85 -9.55 -10.47 -12.75
C CYS A 85 -9.15 -11.96 -12.91
N ARG A 86 -7.93 -12.34 -12.51
CA ARG A 86 -7.45 -13.73 -12.56
C ARG A 86 -8.06 -14.64 -11.50
N ARG A 87 -8.59 -14.10 -10.41
CA ARG A 87 -9.24 -14.91 -9.35
C ARG A 87 -10.68 -15.27 -9.71
N VAL A 88 -11.37 -14.43 -10.48
CA VAL A 88 -12.77 -14.66 -10.87
C VAL A 88 -12.91 -15.81 -11.87
N SER A 89 -11.87 -16.11 -12.66
CA SER A 89 -11.87 -17.21 -13.62
C SER A 89 -11.58 -18.60 -13.01
N GLY A 90 -11.37 -18.70 -11.69
CA GLY A 90 -11.07 -19.96 -10.99
C GLY A 90 -12.21 -20.51 -10.12
N GLY A 91 -13.40 -19.91 -10.16
CA GLY A 91 -14.58 -20.43 -9.46
C GLY A 91 -15.21 -21.58 -10.24
N GLU A 92 -14.81 -22.82 -9.95
CA GLU A 92 -15.54 -24.01 -10.36
C GLU A 92 -16.97 -23.94 -9.78
N VAL A 93 -17.96 -23.87 -10.66
CA VAL A 93 -19.36 -24.13 -10.34
C VAL A 93 -19.46 -25.62 -10.02
N SER A 94 -19.40 -25.96 -8.73
CA SER A 94 -19.82 -27.29 -8.26
C SER A 94 -21.32 -27.44 -8.45
N SER A 95 -21.64 -28.24 -9.45
CA SER A 95 -22.93 -28.75 -9.87
C SER A 95 -23.91 -29.07 -8.73
N GLY A 96 -25.15 -28.59 -8.90
CA GLY A 96 -26.40 -29.33 -8.68
C GLY A 96 -26.54 -30.16 -7.41
N GLY A 97 -27.01 -29.54 -6.33
CA GLY A 97 -27.77 -30.25 -5.30
C GLY A 97 -29.24 -30.25 -5.70
N ASN A 98 -29.76 -31.41 -6.11
CA ASN A 98 -31.20 -31.63 -6.29
C ASN A 98 -31.92 -31.33 -4.98
N ILE A 99 -32.88 -30.41 -5.03
CA ILE A 99 -33.93 -30.31 -4.02
C ILE A 99 -34.89 -31.47 -4.27
N ASP A 100 -34.66 -32.59 -3.59
CA ASP A 100 -35.67 -33.64 -3.51
C ASP A 100 -36.88 -33.08 -2.77
N ALA A 101 -37.95 -32.88 -3.54
CA ALA A 101 -39.29 -32.74 -3.01
C ALA A 101 -39.71 -34.11 -2.48
N ASP A 102 -39.98 -34.20 -1.19
CA ASP A 102 -40.85 -35.24 -0.66
C ASP A 102 -41.65 -34.72 0.54
N PHE A 103 -42.87 -35.24 0.59
CA PHE A 103 -44.05 -34.90 1.38
C PHE A 103 -43.91 -35.22 2.88
#